data_AF-A0A962G0W3-F1
#
_entry.id   AF-A0A962G0W3-F1
#
_cell.length_a   1.000
_cell.length_b   1.000
_cell.length_c   1.000
_cell.angle_alpha   90.00
_cell.angle_beta   90.00
_cell.angle_gamma   90.00
#
_symmetry.space_group_name_H-M   'P 1'
#
loop_
_entity.id
_entity.type
_entity.pdbx_description
1 polymer ?
#
loop_
_entity_poly.entity_id
_entity_poly.type
_entity_poly.pdbx_seq_one_letter_code
_entity_poly.pdbx_strand_id
1 'polypeptide(L)'
;MRSALATISVLAAALSFGARAEASPLRCGDVIDQDVTLSADLHCASGESALTVTRSGVRIDLNGHTISGTSRSDGIDVIDARDVSIVGPGRIEGFRAGVYAVRTQRLALSTIEFDNLDTGALLIHSGSVDL
;
A
#
# COMPACT_ATOMS: atom_id res chain seq x y z
N MET A 1 -66.13 26.60 5.27
CA MET A 1 -65.73 25.70 4.17
C MET A 1 -64.31 26.04 3.75
N ARG A 2 -63.37 25.15 4.08
CA ARG A 2 -62.12 24.81 3.37
C ARG A 2 -61.19 25.96 2.91
N SER A 3 -60.29 26.36 3.80
CA SER A 3 -58.99 26.92 3.43
C SER A 3 -58.09 25.79 2.92
N ALA A 4 -57.49 25.94 1.74
CA ALA A 4 -56.44 25.06 1.25
C ALA A 4 -55.29 25.92 0.73
N LEU A 5 -54.26 26.08 1.55
CA LEU A 5 -52.96 26.60 1.13
C LEU A 5 -52.02 25.39 1.11
N ALA A 6 -51.79 24.87 -0.10
CA ALA A 6 -50.79 23.84 -0.34
C ALA A 6 -49.42 24.52 -0.47
N THR A 7 -48.64 24.52 0.60
CA THR A 7 -47.24 24.92 0.55
C THR A 7 -46.40 23.70 0.18
N ILE A 8 -45.94 23.67 -1.08
CA ILE A 8 -44.99 22.69 -1.58
C ILE A 8 -43.60 23.06 -1.03
N SER A 9 -43.14 22.33 -0.01
CA SER A 9 -41.74 22.40 0.44
C SER A 9 -40.85 21.65 -0.54
N VAL A 10 -40.08 22.38 -1.35
CA VAL A 10 -39.00 21.82 -2.16
C VAL A 10 -37.82 21.52 -1.23
N LEU A 11 -37.65 20.25 -0.86
CA LEU A 11 -36.47 19.76 -0.17
C LEU A 11 -35.34 19.62 -1.20
N ALA A 12 -34.44 20.61 -1.27
CA ALA A 12 -33.25 20.55 -2.11
C ALA A 12 -32.25 19.54 -1.51
N ALA A 13 -32.30 18.29 -1.98
CA ALA A 13 -31.29 17.28 -1.66
C ALA A 13 -29.97 17.65 -2.34
N ALA A 14 -29.02 18.19 -1.57
CA ALA A 14 -27.65 18.39 -2.01
C ALA A 14 -27.00 17.03 -2.25
N LEU A 15 -26.90 16.62 -3.51
CA LEU A 15 -26.10 15.47 -3.94
C LEU A 15 -24.63 15.87 -3.85
N SER A 16 -24.01 15.58 -2.71
CA SER A 16 -22.56 15.65 -2.53
C SER A 16 -21.91 14.61 -3.43
N PHE A 17 -21.54 15.00 -4.66
CA PHE A 17 -20.58 14.25 -5.46
C PHE A 17 -19.22 14.37 -4.79
N GLY A 18 -18.94 13.46 -3.86
CA GLY A 18 -17.57 13.22 -3.41
C GLY A 18 -16.78 12.73 -4.61
N ALA A 19 -15.95 13.59 -5.18
CA ALA A 19 -14.94 13.18 -6.14
C ALA A 19 -14.07 12.12 -5.44
N ARG A 20 -14.22 10.86 -5.83
CA ARG A 20 -13.23 9.85 -5.46
C ARG A 20 -11.97 10.27 -6.19
N ALA A 21 -10.97 10.73 -5.46
CA ALA A 21 -9.63 10.81 -6.01
C ALA A 21 -9.28 9.39 -6.45
N GLU A 22 -9.27 9.15 -7.76
CA GLU A 22 -8.70 7.92 -8.29
C GLU A 22 -7.22 7.98 -7.94
N ALA A 23 -6.82 7.20 -6.93
CA ALA A 23 -5.42 6.94 -6.69
C ALA A 23 -4.85 6.37 -7.99
N SER A 24 -3.77 6.97 -8.51
CA SER A 24 -3.10 6.45 -9.69
C SER A 24 -2.79 4.96 -9.49
N PRO A 25 -3.06 4.11 -10.50
CA PRO A 25 -2.77 2.69 -10.38
C PRO A 25 -1.27 2.49 -10.16
N LEU A 26 -0.94 1.71 -9.13
CA LEU A 26 0.44 1.37 -8.81
C LEU A 26 1.10 0.60 -9.95
N ARG A 27 2.41 0.79 -10.08
CA ARG A 27 3.27 0.14 -11.05
C ARG A 27 4.54 -0.37 -10.37
N CYS A 28 5.16 -1.37 -10.98
CA CYS A 28 6.49 -1.81 -10.58
C CYS A 28 7.48 -0.65 -10.66
N GLY A 29 8.31 -0.51 -9.62
CA GLY A 29 9.27 0.59 -9.49
C GLY A 29 8.71 1.86 -8.86
N ASP A 30 7.43 1.88 -8.46
CA ASP A 30 6.85 3.06 -7.83
C ASP A 30 7.49 3.37 -6.47
N VAL A 31 7.72 4.65 -6.24
CA VAL A 31 8.11 5.19 -4.94
C VAL A 31 6.85 5.58 -4.17
N ILE A 32 6.70 5.01 -2.99
CA ILE A 32 5.54 5.16 -2.13
C ILE A 32 5.87 6.14 -1.00
N ASP A 33 5.21 7.29 -1.03
CA ASP A 33 5.34 8.37 -0.04
C ASP A 33 4.02 8.68 0.69
N GLN A 34 2.97 7.93 0.43
CA GLN A 34 1.67 8.04 1.08
C GLN A 34 1.00 6.67 1.16
N ASP A 35 -0.11 6.59 1.87
CA ASP A 35 -0.87 5.35 1.96
C ASP A 35 -1.39 4.93 0.57
N VAL A 36 -1.24 3.64 0.28
CA VAL A 36 -1.66 3.06 -0.99
C VAL A 36 -2.38 1.75 -0.77
N THR A 37 -3.24 1.41 -1.72
CA THR A 37 -3.97 0.15 -1.76
C THR A 37 -3.83 -0.41 -3.16
N LEU A 38 -3.40 -1.67 -3.26
CA LEU A 38 -3.35 -2.35 -4.55
C LEU A 38 -4.79 -2.53 -5.08
N SER A 39 -4.96 -2.20 -6.35
CA SER A 39 -6.21 -2.42 -7.10
C SER A 39 -6.08 -3.51 -8.15
N ALA A 40 -4.87 -4.04 -8.34
CA ALA A 40 -4.53 -5.11 -9.25
C ALA A 40 -3.22 -5.78 -8.81
N ASP A 41 -2.97 -6.96 -9.36
CA ASP A 41 -1.69 -7.66 -9.19
C ASP A 41 -0.57 -6.89 -9.91
N LEU A 42 0.63 -6.96 -9.34
CA LEU A 42 1.86 -6.41 -9.93
C LEU A 42 2.75 -7.54 -10.41
N HIS A 43 3.23 -7.43 -11.65
CA HIS A 43 4.13 -8.41 -12.29
C HIS A 43 5.43 -7.72 -12.73
N CYS A 44 6.46 -7.80 -11.89
CA CYS A 44 7.68 -6.99 -12.00
C CYS A 44 8.85 -7.80 -12.58
N ALA A 45 9.05 -7.70 -13.90
CA ALA A 45 10.09 -8.46 -14.62
C ALA A 45 11.39 -7.69 -14.88
N SER A 46 11.42 -6.37 -14.61
CA SER A 46 12.54 -5.47 -14.92
C SER A 46 13.75 -5.64 -13.99
N GLY A 47 13.60 -6.37 -12.88
CA GLY A 47 14.67 -6.58 -11.89
C GLY A 47 14.90 -5.39 -10.95
N GLU A 48 14.03 -4.39 -10.97
CA GLU A 48 13.93 -3.39 -9.91
C GLU A 48 13.01 -3.89 -8.78
N SER A 49 13.08 -3.22 -7.63
CA SER A 49 12.16 -3.51 -6.52
C SER A 49 10.74 -3.16 -6.92
N ALA A 50 9.75 -3.99 -6.54
CA ALA A 50 8.39 -3.78 -7.01
C ALA A 50 7.81 -2.45 -6.48
N LEU A 51 7.99 -2.16 -5.20
CA LEU A 51 7.61 -0.89 -4.57
C LEU A 51 8.73 -0.43 -3.63
N THR A 52 8.93 0.88 -3.52
CA THR A 52 9.94 1.46 -2.60
C THR A 52 9.30 2.50 -1.68
N VAL A 53 9.27 2.21 -0.38
CA VAL A 53 8.80 3.13 0.66
C VAL A 53 9.97 3.98 1.15
N THR A 54 9.83 5.30 1.02
CA THR A 54 10.84 6.28 1.47
C THR A 54 10.31 7.23 2.55
N ARG A 55 9.03 7.11 2.91
CA ARG A 55 8.38 7.97 3.91
C ARG A 55 7.91 7.18 5.12
N SER A 56 8.01 7.82 6.28
CA SER A 56 7.52 7.27 7.54
C SER A 56 5.99 7.34 7.65
N GLY A 57 5.39 6.41 8.39
CA GLY A 57 3.96 6.38 8.66
C GLY A 57 3.11 5.87 7.49
N VAL A 58 3.73 5.29 6.46
CA VAL A 58 3.05 4.77 5.28
C VAL A 58 2.40 3.42 5.55
N ARG A 59 1.17 3.25 5.05
CA ARG A 59 0.47 1.97 4.95
C ARG A 59 0.37 1.52 3.49
N ILE A 60 0.85 0.31 3.20
CA ILE A 60 0.59 -0.41 1.95
C ILE A 60 -0.41 -1.51 2.22
N ASP A 61 -1.59 -1.42 1.62
CA ASP A 61 -2.61 -2.46 1.65
C ASP A 61 -2.58 -3.32 0.38
N LEU A 62 -2.24 -4.60 0.54
CA LEU A 62 -2.18 -5.55 -0.57
C LEU A 62 -3.58 -5.92 -1.07
N ASN A 63 -4.63 -5.76 -0.25
CA ASN A 63 -6.03 -5.86 -0.66
C ASN A 63 -6.40 -7.12 -1.49
N GLY A 64 -5.79 -8.25 -1.15
CA GLY A 64 -5.97 -9.56 -1.79
C GLY A 64 -5.14 -9.78 -3.05
N HIS A 65 -4.32 -8.80 -3.46
CA HIS A 65 -3.52 -8.87 -4.67
C HIS A 65 -2.14 -9.49 -4.46
N THR A 66 -1.57 -9.97 -5.57
CA THR A 66 -0.22 -10.53 -5.65
C THR A 66 0.77 -9.48 -6.16
N ILE A 67 1.90 -9.34 -5.47
CA ILE A 67 3.10 -8.69 -6.01
C ILE A 67 4.08 -9.81 -6.37
N SER A 68 4.43 -9.91 -7.64
CA SER A 68 5.31 -10.95 -8.18
C SER A 68 6.50 -10.33 -8.90
N GLY A 69 7.66 -10.99 -8.84
CA GLY A 69 8.83 -10.52 -9.57
C GLY A 69 9.86 -11.60 -9.82
N THR A 70 11.14 -11.23 -9.70
CA THR A 70 12.26 -12.10 -10.06
C THR A 70 13.22 -12.27 -8.90
N SER A 71 13.90 -13.41 -8.82
CA SER A 71 14.82 -13.76 -7.72
C SER A 71 16.09 -12.89 -7.66
N ARG A 72 16.15 -11.82 -8.48
CA ARG A 72 17.24 -10.85 -8.56
C ARG A 72 16.89 -9.51 -7.90
N SER A 73 15.62 -9.29 -7.55
CA SER A 73 15.14 -8.06 -6.93
C SER A 73 14.35 -8.34 -5.66
N ASP A 74 14.00 -7.29 -4.93
CA ASP A 74 13.16 -7.36 -3.73
C ASP A 74 11.71 -6.96 -4.05
N GLY A 75 10.76 -7.46 -3.26
CA GLY A 75 9.34 -7.12 -3.42
C GLY A 75 9.08 -5.68 -2.99
N ILE A 76 9.12 -5.44 -1.68
CA ILE A 76 8.93 -4.10 -1.12
C ILE A 76 10.18 -3.68 -0.36
N ASP A 77 10.80 -2.61 -0.84
CA ASP A 77 11.91 -1.95 -0.15
C ASP A 77 11.36 -0.91 0.84
N VAL A 78 11.87 -0.93 2.06
CA VAL A 78 11.58 0.10 3.07
C VAL A 78 12.89 0.71 3.53
N ILE A 79 13.11 1.98 3.19
CA ILE A 79 14.41 2.63 3.32
C ILE A 79 14.25 3.93 4.10
N ASP A 80 15.03 4.08 5.18
CA ASP A 80 15.08 5.31 5.99
C ASP A 80 13.71 5.76 6.52
N ALA A 81 12.84 4.79 6.84
CA ALA A 81 11.47 5.05 7.28
C ALA A 81 11.19 4.48 8.67
N ARG A 82 10.19 5.03 9.35
CA ARG A 82 9.63 4.46 10.57
C ARG A 82 8.13 4.29 10.45
N ASP A 83 7.53 3.44 11.27
CA ASP A 83 6.07 3.28 11.35
C ASP A 83 5.43 2.86 10.03
N VAL A 84 6.11 2.01 9.28
CA VAL A 84 5.57 1.48 8.02
C VAL A 84 4.76 0.23 8.32
N SER A 85 3.58 0.14 7.72
CA SER A 85 2.75 -1.06 7.78
C SER A 85 2.49 -1.61 6.39
N ILE A 86 2.76 -2.89 6.18
CA ILE A 86 2.39 -3.62 4.98
C ILE A 86 1.40 -4.69 5.42
N VAL A 87 0.21 -4.65 4.84
CA VAL A 87 -0.94 -5.37 5.37
C VAL A 87 -1.68 -6.05 4.24
N GLY A 88 -2.14 -7.26 4.51
CA GLY A 88 -2.95 -8.04 3.58
C GLY A 88 -4.43 -8.09 3.95
N PRO A 89 -5.19 -9.03 3.36
CA PRO A 89 -4.69 -10.23 2.66
C PRO A 89 -3.88 -9.90 1.39
N GLY A 90 -2.98 -10.79 0.97
CA GLY A 90 -2.20 -10.64 -0.25
C GLY A 90 -0.96 -11.52 -0.27
N ARG A 91 -0.31 -11.65 -1.42
CA ARG A 91 0.89 -12.47 -1.61
C ARG A 91 2.05 -11.67 -2.18
N ILE A 92 3.26 -11.94 -1.70
CA ILE A 92 4.52 -11.45 -2.27
C ILE A 92 5.35 -12.65 -2.69
N GLU A 93 5.70 -12.74 -3.98
CA GLU A 93 6.31 -13.94 -4.54
C GLU A 93 7.40 -13.72 -5.59
N GLY A 94 8.29 -14.70 -5.73
CA GLY A 94 9.28 -14.77 -6.81
C GLY A 94 10.47 -13.82 -6.68
N PHE A 95 10.56 -13.05 -5.60
CA PHE A 95 11.67 -12.14 -5.29
C PHE A 95 12.81 -12.84 -4.53
N ARG A 96 13.96 -12.17 -4.46
CA ARG A 96 15.02 -12.54 -3.50
C ARG A 96 14.50 -12.35 -2.08
N ALA A 97 14.12 -11.12 -1.72
CA ALA A 97 13.43 -10.83 -0.47
C ALA A 97 12.01 -10.32 -0.73
N GLY A 98 11.03 -10.78 0.06
CA GLY A 98 9.66 -10.27 -0.04
C GLY A 98 9.56 -8.84 0.47
N VAL A 99 10.10 -8.58 1.67
CA VAL A 99 10.29 -7.23 2.21
C VAL A 99 11.74 -7.05 2.62
N TYR A 100 12.41 -6.05 2.06
CA TYR A 100 13.77 -5.67 2.44
C TYR A 100 13.75 -4.30 3.10
N ALA A 101 14.02 -4.27 4.40
CA ALA A 101 13.98 -3.05 5.19
C ALA A 101 15.37 -2.69 5.71
N VAL A 102 15.82 -1.47 5.45
CA VAL A 102 17.12 -0.98 5.89
C VAL A 102 16.98 0.36 6.60
N ARG A 103 17.69 0.52 7.74
CA ARG A 103 17.54 1.64 8.70
C ARG A 103 16.08 2.00 8.96
N THR A 104 15.27 0.96 9.18
CA THR A 104 13.82 1.09 9.35
C THR A 104 13.42 0.70 10.76
N GLN A 105 12.56 1.50 11.39
CA GLN A 105 12.05 1.24 12.75
C GLN A 105 10.55 0.96 12.72
N ARG A 106 10.08 0.03 13.54
CA ARG A 106 8.64 -0.29 13.66
C ARG A 106 7.98 -0.63 12.32
N LEU A 107 8.54 -1.59 11.59
CA LEU A 107 7.88 -2.22 10.45
C LEU A 107 6.86 -3.25 10.94
N ALA A 108 5.60 -3.10 10.54
CA ALA A 108 4.54 -4.05 10.83
C ALA A 108 4.12 -4.79 9.55
N LEU A 109 4.12 -6.11 9.59
CA LEU A 109 3.66 -6.98 8.50
C LEU A 109 2.49 -7.81 9.03
N SER A 110 1.35 -7.81 8.34
CA SER A 110 0.20 -8.62 8.77
C SER A 110 -0.57 -9.21 7.59
N THR A 111 -0.98 -10.48 7.73
CA THR A 111 -1.83 -11.17 6.74
C THR A 111 -1.21 -11.23 5.34
N ILE A 112 0.11 -11.38 5.24
CA ILE A 112 0.85 -11.51 3.98
C ILE A 112 1.28 -12.97 3.81
N GLU A 113 1.03 -13.54 2.64
CA GLU A 113 1.64 -14.78 2.19
C GLU A 113 2.98 -14.47 1.51
N PHE A 114 4.06 -15.10 1.96
CA PHE A 114 5.39 -15.03 1.35
C PHE A 114 5.65 -16.37 0.66
N ASP A 115 5.78 -16.38 -0.66
CA ASP A 115 5.91 -17.61 -1.45
C ASP A 115 7.03 -17.54 -2.49
N ASN A 116 7.77 -18.63 -2.69
CA ASN A 116 8.86 -18.71 -3.66
C ASN A 116 9.88 -17.55 -3.53
N LEU A 117 10.43 -17.37 -2.33
CA LEU A 117 11.42 -16.34 -1.99
C LEU A 117 12.68 -16.96 -1.35
N ASP A 118 13.84 -16.32 -1.52
CA ASP A 118 15.03 -16.69 -0.72
C ASP A 118 14.87 -16.25 0.73
N THR A 119 14.23 -15.10 0.96
CA THR A 119 13.98 -14.52 2.29
C THR A 119 12.59 -13.88 2.34
N GLY A 120 11.78 -14.20 3.35
CA GLY A 120 10.44 -13.59 3.50
C GLY A 120 10.54 -12.09 3.81
N ALA A 121 11.09 -11.75 4.97
CA ALA A 121 11.36 -10.37 5.37
C ALA A 121 12.75 -10.25 5.98
N LEU A 122 13.51 -9.24 5.56
CA LEU A 122 14.86 -8.95 6.05
C LEU A 122 14.89 -7.52 6.61
N LEU A 123 15.27 -7.38 7.88
CA LEU A 123 15.43 -6.07 8.53
C LEU A 123 16.91 -5.87 8.89
N ILE A 124 17.50 -4.81 8.37
CA ILE A 124 18.91 -4.47 8.60
C ILE A 124 18.99 -3.07 9.24
N HIS A 125 19.78 -2.94 10.31
CA HIS A 125 19.96 -1.67 11.04
C HIS A 125 18.64 -1.10 11.61
N SER A 126 17.75 -1.95 12.13
CA SER A 126 16.44 -1.55 12.66
C SER A 126 16.44 -1.10 14.14
N GLY A 127 17.60 -0.75 14.68
CA GLY A 127 17.75 -0.30 16.06
C GLY A 127 17.29 1.15 16.26
N SER A 128 17.13 1.57 17.51
CA SER A 128 16.95 2.97 17.89
C SER A 128 18.20 3.75 17.48
N VAL A 129 18.12 4.55 16.43
CA VAL A 129 19.08 5.64 16.19
C VAL A 129 18.38 6.88 16.68
N ASP A 130 18.55 7.19 17.97
CA ASP A 130 18.20 8.49 18.50
C ASP A 130 19.16 9.49 17.83
N LEU A 131 18.66 10.28 16.87
CA LEU A 131 19.39 11.41 16.27
C LEU A 131 19.05 12.70 17.03
#